data_AF-L7ZB33-F1
#
_entry.id   AF-L7ZB33-F1
#
_cell.length_a   1.000
_cell.length_b   1.000
_cell.length_c   1.000
_cell.angle_alpha   90.00
_cell.angle_beta   90.00
_cell.angle_gamma   90.00
#
_symmetry.space_group_name_H-M   'P 1'
#
loop_
_entity.id
_entity.type
_entity.pdbx_description
1 polymer ?
#
loop_
_entity_poly.entity_id
_entity_poly.type
_entity_poly.pdbx_seq_one_letter_code
_entity_poly.pdbx_strand_id
1 'polypeptide(L)'
;GFFEWAALHVARWAKGSGYRLFAFCVLLGAAVSAVFANDGAALILTPIVMSMLIALRFSPAATLAFVMAAGFIADTASLPLIVSNLVNIVSADYFKLGFAEYASVMVPVSLASVAATLLVLFVYFRKDLPHHYATDALQD
;
A
#
# COMPACT_ATOMS: atom_id res chain seq x y z
N GLY A 1 -4.96 -14.09 -12.78
CA GLY A 1 -5.56 -14.49 -11.46
C GLY A 1 -6.21 -13.30 -10.75
N PHE A 2 -6.81 -13.46 -9.55
CA PHE A 2 -7.47 -12.33 -8.83
C PHE A 2 -6.55 -11.13 -8.58
N PHE A 3 -5.30 -11.38 -8.16
CA PHE A 3 -4.31 -10.34 -7.89
C PHE A 3 -3.86 -9.59 -9.15
N GLU A 4 -3.70 -10.33 -10.25
CA GLU A 4 -3.42 -9.75 -11.57
C GLU A 4 -4.62 -8.94 -12.08
N TRP A 5 -5.84 -9.44 -11.89
CA TRP A 5 -7.07 -8.70 -12.21
C TRP A 5 -7.18 -7.39 -11.42
N ALA A 6 -6.85 -7.41 -10.12
CA ALA A 6 -6.84 -6.22 -9.27
C ALA A 6 -5.75 -5.23 -9.72
N ALA A 7 -4.54 -5.72 -10.02
CA ALA A 7 -3.45 -4.94 -10.56
C ALA A 7 -3.83 -4.24 -11.89
N LEU A 8 -4.47 -4.97 -12.81
CA LEU A 8 -4.92 -4.41 -14.10
C LEU A 8 -6.05 -3.38 -13.91
N HIS A 9 -6.93 -3.55 -12.93
CA HIS A 9 -7.95 -2.55 -12.62
C HIS A 9 -7.35 -1.25 -12.08
N VAL A 10 -6.42 -1.35 -11.13
CA VAL A 10 -5.71 -0.18 -10.58
C VAL A 10 -4.89 0.53 -11.66
N ALA A 11 -4.21 -0.24 -12.52
CA ALA A 11 -3.50 0.28 -13.68
C ALA A 11 -4.43 0.97 -14.69
N ARG A 12 -5.66 0.48 -14.89
CA ARG A 12 -6.65 1.18 -15.73
C ARG A 12 -7.11 2.49 -15.12
N TRP A 13 -7.39 2.52 -13.82
CA TRP A 13 -7.82 3.74 -13.11
C TRP A 13 -6.76 4.84 -13.12
N ALA A 14 -5.48 4.49 -13.10
CA ALA A 14 -4.37 5.44 -13.18
C ALA A 14 -4.22 6.12 -14.55
N LYS A 15 -4.97 5.68 -15.58
CA LYS A 15 -5.06 6.31 -16.91
C LYS A 15 -3.69 6.64 -17.52
N GLY A 16 -2.73 5.73 -17.40
CA GLY A 16 -1.39 5.85 -17.99
C GLY A 16 -0.43 6.76 -17.22
N SER A 17 -0.80 7.33 -16.06
CA SER A 17 0.10 8.15 -15.24
C SER A 17 0.75 7.32 -14.14
N GLY A 18 2.07 7.18 -14.15
CA GLY A 18 2.79 6.40 -13.13
C GLY A 18 2.72 7.02 -11.73
N TYR A 19 2.56 8.34 -11.63
CA TYR A 19 2.32 9.01 -10.34
C TYR A 19 0.96 8.65 -9.74
N ARG A 20 -0.10 8.60 -10.56
CA ARG A 20 -1.43 8.15 -10.10
C ARG A 20 -1.42 6.68 -9.73
N LEU A 21 -0.71 5.86 -10.53
CA LEU A 21 -0.55 4.44 -10.25
C LEU A 21 0.13 4.23 -8.89
N PHE A 22 1.20 4.97 -8.61
CA PHE A 22 1.90 4.92 -7.33
C PHE A 22 0.97 5.27 -6.17
N ALA A 23 0.23 6.38 -6.27
CA ALA A 23 -0.72 6.77 -5.24
C ALA A 23 -1.81 5.71 -5.03
N PHE A 24 -2.37 5.13 -6.10
CA PHE A 24 -3.38 4.08 -5.97
C PHE A 24 -2.83 2.78 -5.39
N CYS A 25 -1.58 2.41 -5.70
CA CYS A 25 -0.94 1.26 -5.05
C CYS A 25 -0.77 1.48 -3.55
N VAL A 26 -0.35 2.67 -3.13
CA VAL A 26 -0.26 3.01 -1.70
C VAL A 26 -1.64 2.97 -1.05
N LEU A 27 -2.66 3.58 -1.65
CA LEU A 27 -4.01 3.59 -1.10
C LEU A 27 -4.64 2.19 -1.03
N LEU A 28 -4.44 1.35 -2.06
CA LEU A 28 -4.84 -0.05 -2.03
C LEU A 28 -4.12 -0.79 -0.90
N GLY A 29 -2.81 -0.59 -0.77
CA GLY A 29 -2.02 -1.16 0.31
C GLY A 29 -2.53 -0.78 1.69
N ALA A 30 -2.88 0.49 1.87
CA ALA A 30 -3.48 0.97 3.12
C ALA A 30 -4.83 0.30 3.41
N ALA A 31 -5.69 0.17 2.39
CA ALA A 31 -7.00 -0.47 2.54
C ALA A 31 -6.90 -1.96 2.91
N VAL A 32 -5.98 -2.70 2.27
CA VAL A 32 -5.74 -4.11 2.61
C VAL A 32 -5.19 -4.22 4.03
N SER A 33 -4.22 -3.39 4.40
CA SER A 33 -3.53 -3.48 5.70
C SER A 33 -4.38 -3.01 6.88
N ALA A 34 -5.39 -2.18 6.62
CA ALA A 34 -6.37 -1.84 7.64
C ALA A 34 -7.22 -3.06 8.04
N VAL A 35 -7.46 -4.02 7.14
CA VAL A 35 -8.34 -5.18 7.37
C VAL A 35 -7.57 -6.45 7.72
N PHE A 36 -6.39 -6.63 7.14
CA PHE A 36 -5.53 -7.78 7.36
C PHE A 36 -4.45 -7.49 8.40
N ALA A 37 -3.94 -8.54 9.07
CA ALA A 37 -2.73 -8.42 9.84
C ALA A 37 -1.56 -7.93 8.96
N ASN A 38 -0.64 -7.12 9.51
CA ASN A 38 0.50 -6.55 8.80
C ASN A 38 1.23 -7.59 7.91
N ASP A 39 1.59 -8.73 8.49
CA ASP A 39 2.26 -9.82 7.78
C ASP A 39 1.39 -10.40 6.65
N GLY A 40 0.08 -10.53 6.90
CA GLY A 40 -0.89 -10.98 5.90
C GLY A 40 -1.04 -9.97 4.76
N ALA A 41 -1.06 -8.67 5.07
CA ALA A 41 -1.13 -7.61 4.08
C ALA A 41 0.14 -7.57 3.22
N ALA A 42 1.33 -7.71 3.81
CA ALA A 42 2.59 -7.81 3.09
C ALA A 42 2.62 -9.03 2.15
N LEU A 43 2.15 -10.19 2.62
CA LEU A 43 2.08 -11.42 1.83
C LEU A 43 1.12 -11.31 0.63
N ILE A 44 0.04 -10.52 0.77
CA ILE A 44 -0.95 -10.28 -0.29
C ILE A 44 -0.48 -9.18 -1.25
N LEU A 45 0.06 -8.07 -0.74
CA LEU A 45 0.44 -6.92 -1.56
C LEU A 45 1.65 -7.19 -2.43
N THR A 46 2.61 -7.98 -1.93
CA THR A 46 3.82 -8.31 -2.68
C THR A 46 3.53 -8.95 -4.04
N PRO A 47 2.75 -10.06 -4.14
CA PRO A 47 2.44 -10.67 -5.43
C PRO A 47 1.57 -9.74 -6.31
N ILE A 48 0.64 -8.97 -5.74
CA ILE A 48 -0.17 -8.00 -6.51
C ILE A 48 0.73 -6.97 -7.21
N VAL A 49 1.61 -6.34 -6.43
CA VAL A 49 2.50 -5.29 -6.92
C VAL A 49 3.51 -5.86 -7.90
N MET A 50 4.09 -7.02 -7.61
CA MET A 50 5.02 -7.67 -8.54
C MET A 50 4.37 -8.06 -9.87
N SER A 51 3.18 -8.68 -9.84
CA SER A 51 2.44 -9.02 -11.07
C SER A 51 2.15 -7.77 -11.91
N MET A 52 1.76 -6.67 -11.26
CA MET A 52 1.52 -5.38 -11.93
C MET A 52 2.78 -4.84 -12.61
N LEU A 53 3.90 -4.82 -11.89
CA LEU A 53 5.17 -4.25 -12.37
C LEU A 53 5.75 -5.04 -13.54
N ILE A 54 5.62 -6.37 -13.50
CA ILE A 54 6.03 -7.27 -14.58
C ILE A 54 5.13 -7.04 -15.81
N ALA A 55 3.82 -6.97 -15.64
CA ALA A 55 2.87 -6.73 -16.73
C ALA A 55 3.11 -5.39 -17.43
N LEU A 56 3.41 -4.35 -16.65
CA LEU A 56 3.70 -3.00 -17.16
C LEU A 56 5.15 -2.78 -17.62
N ARG A 57 6.02 -3.79 -17.48
CA ARG A 57 7.45 -3.75 -17.84
C ARG A 57 8.21 -2.56 -17.24
N PHE A 58 7.98 -2.29 -15.96
CA PHE A 58 8.64 -1.17 -15.27
C PHE A 58 10.14 -1.41 -15.10
N SER A 59 10.91 -0.32 -15.05
CA SER A 59 12.35 -0.36 -14.80
C SER A 59 12.66 -0.93 -13.40
N PRO A 60 13.88 -1.44 -13.14
CA PRO A 60 14.27 -1.89 -11.80
C PRO A 60 14.12 -0.80 -10.72
N ALA A 61 14.43 0.46 -11.06
CA ALA A 61 14.29 1.59 -10.15
C ALA A 61 12.82 1.87 -9.80
N ALA A 62 11.93 1.86 -10.80
CA ALA A 62 10.49 2.00 -10.58
C ALA A 62 9.95 0.81 -9.77
N THR A 63 10.38 -0.41 -10.09
CA THR A 63 10.00 -1.62 -9.36
C THR A 63 10.36 -1.51 -7.88
N LEU A 64 11.58 -1.06 -7.56
CA LEU A 64 12.00 -0.80 -6.19
C LEU A 64 11.10 0.21 -5.50
N ALA A 65 10.77 1.33 -6.16
CA ALA A 65 9.88 2.35 -5.60
C ALA A 65 8.51 1.78 -5.19
N PHE A 66 7.88 0.99 -6.07
CA PHE A 66 6.57 0.39 -5.82
C PHE A 66 6.60 -0.70 -4.74
N VAL A 67 7.63 -1.56 -4.74
CA VAL A 67 7.79 -2.59 -3.71
C VAL A 67 8.04 -1.97 -2.34
N MET A 68 8.91 -0.95 -2.26
CA MET A 68 9.14 -0.20 -1.03
C MET A 68 7.85 0.46 -0.56
N ALA A 69 7.08 1.07 -1.46
CA ALA A 69 5.80 1.65 -1.10
C ALA A 69 4.81 0.63 -0.53
N ALA A 70 4.74 -0.56 -1.11
CA ALA A 70 3.91 -1.65 -0.62
C ALA A 70 4.33 -2.11 0.79
N GLY A 71 5.63 -2.24 1.05
CA GLY A 71 6.14 -2.64 2.36
C GLY A 71 5.90 -1.59 3.44
N PHE A 72 6.27 -0.34 3.17
CA PHE A 72 6.10 0.75 4.15
C PHE A 72 4.63 1.04 4.45
N ILE A 73 3.75 0.96 3.45
CA ILE A 73 2.33 1.16 3.69
C ILE A 73 1.70 0.01 4.46
N ALA A 74 2.14 -1.23 4.22
CA ALA A 74 1.66 -2.39 4.96
C ALA A 74 1.86 -2.24 6.47
N ASP A 75 3.07 -1.79 6.84
CA ASP A 75 3.41 -1.51 8.22
C ASP A 75 2.60 -0.33 8.77
N THR A 76 2.62 0.81 8.07
CA THR A 76 2.01 2.08 8.51
C THR A 76 0.48 1.98 8.68
N ALA A 77 -0.21 1.31 7.76
CA ALA A 77 -1.67 1.23 7.76
C ALA A 77 -2.21 0.11 8.64
N SER A 78 -1.34 -0.69 9.29
CA SER A 78 -1.73 -1.68 10.30
C SER A 78 -1.94 -1.09 11.70
N LEU A 79 -1.63 0.21 11.90
CA LEU A 79 -1.78 0.92 13.18
C LEU A 79 -3.21 1.10 13.73
N PRO A 80 -4.27 1.33 12.93
CA PRO A 80 -5.55 1.80 13.46
C PRO A 80 -6.37 0.72 14.18
N LEU A 81 -6.16 -0.56 13.88
CA LEU A 81 -6.89 -1.65 14.52
C LEU A 81 -5.97 -2.51 15.40
N ILE A 82 -6.49 -2.88 16.58
CA ILE A 82 -5.79 -3.76 17.52
C ILE A 82 -5.43 -5.10 16.85
N VAL A 83 -6.35 -5.67 16.07
CA VAL A 83 -6.18 -6.99 15.43
C VAL A 83 -5.19 -7.01 14.27
N SER A 84 -4.81 -5.83 13.76
CA SER A 84 -3.99 -5.74 12.54
C SER A 84 -2.48 -5.87 12.81
N ASN A 85 -2.03 -5.81 14.06
CA ASN A 85 -0.61 -5.97 14.39
C ASN A 85 -0.43 -6.55 15.80
N LEU A 86 0.45 -7.53 15.98
CA LEU A 86 0.74 -8.14 17.27
C LEU A 86 1.15 -7.10 18.32
N VAL A 87 1.91 -6.08 17.93
CA VAL A 87 2.33 -4.99 18.82
C VAL A 87 1.12 -4.22 19.36
N ASN A 88 0.08 -4.02 18.53
CA ASN A 88 -1.15 -3.36 18.94
C ASN A 88 -1.94 -4.23 19.92
N ILE A 89 -2.01 -5.54 19.68
CA ILE A 89 -2.65 -6.52 20.59
C ILE A 89 -1.99 -6.49 21.97
N VAL A 90 -0.65 -6.62 22.00
CA VAL A 90 0.12 -6.64 23.26
C VAL A 90 -0.01 -5.30 23.99
N SER A 91 0.03 -4.19 23.28
CA SER A 91 -0.11 -2.85 23.87
C SER A 91 -1.52 -2.64 24.44
N ALA A 92 -2.56 -3.01 23.69
CA ALA A 92 -3.93 -2.89 24.15
C ALA A 92 -4.21 -3.78 25.37
N ASP A 93 -3.68 -5.00 25.41
CA ASP A 93 -3.82 -5.87 26.58
C ASP A 93 -3.05 -5.35 27.80
N TYR A 94 -1.84 -4.80 27.61
CA TYR A 94 -1.04 -4.20 28.69
C TYR A 94 -1.74 -2.99 29.31
N PHE A 95 -2.25 -2.08 28.48
CA PHE A 95 -2.95 -0.87 28.92
C PHE A 95 -4.46 -1.08 29.16
N LYS A 96 -4.97 -2.30 28.98
CA LYS A 96 -6.40 -2.66 29.11
C LYS A 96 -7.33 -1.77 28.28
N LEU A 97 -6.88 -1.38 27.09
CA LEU A 97 -7.63 -0.52 26.16
C LEU A 97 -8.70 -1.34 25.43
N GLY A 98 -9.91 -0.80 25.35
CA GLY A 98 -10.97 -1.35 24.51
C GLY A 98 -10.70 -1.09 23.01
N PHE A 99 -11.30 -1.91 22.13
CA PHE A 99 -11.17 -1.75 20.68
C PHE A 99 -11.54 -0.34 20.18
N ALA A 100 -12.68 0.18 20.62
CA ALA A 100 -13.17 1.49 20.20
C ALA A 100 -12.27 2.64 20.71
N GLU A 101 -11.78 2.52 21.94
CA GLU A 101 -10.89 3.51 22.56
C GLU A 101 -9.56 3.59 21.81
N TYR A 102 -8.92 2.44 21.57
CA TYR A 102 -7.70 2.35 20.79
C TYR A 102 -7.87 2.92 19.38
N ALA A 103 -8.92 2.48 18.67
CA ALA A 103 -9.19 2.93 17.30
C ALA A 103 -9.45 4.45 17.23
N SER A 104 -10.14 5.03 18.21
CA SER A 104 -10.43 6.47 18.23
C SER A 104 -9.17 7.34 18.21
N VAL A 105 -8.08 6.87 18.83
CA VAL A 105 -6.79 7.55 18.87
C VAL A 105 -5.92 7.16 17.67
N MET A 106 -5.91 5.88 17.30
CA MET A 106 -4.99 5.38 16.27
C MET A 106 -5.47 5.62 14.84
N VAL A 107 -6.77 5.80 14.60
CA VAL A 107 -7.28 6.19 13.27
C VAL A 107 -6.70 7.54 12.79
N PRO A 108 -6.78 8.65 13.55
CA PRO A 108 -6.17 9.91 13.10
C PRO A 108 -4.64 9.83 12.99
N VAL A 109 -3.98 9.09 13.88
CA VAL A 109 -2.53 8.83 13.79
C VAL A 109 -2.21 8.07 12.51
N SER A 110 -2.98 7.03 12.19
CA SER A 110 -2.80 6.24 10.97
C SER A 110 -3.01 7.09 9.72
N LEU A 111 -4.02 7.95 9.66
CA LEU A 111 -4.23 8.85 8.54
C LEU A 111 -3.04 9.80 8.34
N ALA A 112 -2.52 10.39 9.43
CA ALA A 112 -1.34 11.24 9.39
C ALA A 112 -0.10 10.48 8.92
N SER A 113 0.12 9.27 9.44
CA SER A 113 1.26 8.43 9.07
C SER A 113 1.17 7.93 7.63
N VAL A 114 -0.02 7.52 7.14
CA VAL A 114 -0.23 7.14 5.74
C VAL A 114 0.05 8.32 4.81
N ALA A 115 -0.43 9.51 5.15
CA ALA A 115 -0.17 10.72 4.38
C ALA A 115 1.32 11.08 4.36
N ALA A 116 2.00 10.99 5.51
CA ALA A 116 3.43 11.22 5.62
C ALA A 116 4.24 10.20 4.82
N THR A 117 3.92 8.91 4.93
CA THR A 117 4.57 7.82 4.19
C THR A 117 4.39 8.02 2.68
N LEU A 118 3.16 8.31 2.23
CA LEU A 118 2.90 8.60 0.83
C LEU A 118 3.72 9.80 0.35
N LEU A 119 3.75 10.89 1.12
CA LEU A 119 4.48 12.11 0.77
C LEU A 119 5.99 11.85 0.68
N VAL A 120 6.58 11.24 1.69
CA VAL A 120 8.03 10.97 1.75
C VAL A 120 8.44 10.06 0.61
N LEU A 121 7.73 8.94 0.41
CA LEU A 121 8.06 8.01 -0.66
C LEU A 121 7.84 8.62 -2.04
N PHE A 122 6.77 9.39 -2.21
CA PHE A 122 6.53 10.10 -3.47
C PHE A 122 7.66 11.09 -3.76
N VAL A 123 8.07 11.91 -2.78
CA VAL A 123 9.15 12.89 -2.95
C VAL A 123 10.50 12.21 -3.20
N TYR A 124 10.78 11.12 -2.49
CA TYR A 124 12.03 10.36 -2.62
C TYR A 124 12.14 9.69 -3.99
N PHE A 125 11.11 8.94 -4.40
CA PHE A 125 11.11 8.17 -5.65
C PHE A 125 10.58 8.95 -6.86
N ARG A 126 10.21 10.24 -6.75
CA ARG A 126 9.59 11.02 -7.85
C ARG A 126 10.35 10.98 -9.18
N LYS A 127 11.67 10.80 -9.12
CA LYS A 127 12.57 10.74 -10.29
C LYS A 127 12.62 9.34 -10.92
N ASP A 128 12.38 8.31 -10.12
CA ASP A 128 12.40 6.91 -10.54
C ASP A 128 11.02 6.43 -11.01
N LEU A 129 9.96 7.16 -10.66
CA LEU A 129 8.60 6.89 -11.11
C LEU A 129 8.44 7.22 -12.60
N PRO A 130 7.84 6.32 -13.39
CA PRO A 130 7.57 6.60 -14.80
C PRO A 130 6.54 7.73 -14.92
N HIS A 131 6.84 8.74 -15.73
CA HIS A 131 5.88 9.82 -16.01
C HIS A 131 4.60 9.28 -16.66
N HIS A 132 4.77 8.40 -17.64
CA HIS A 132 3.70 7.70 -18.33
C HIS A 132 4.06 6.24 -18.58
N TYR A 133 3.06 5.37 -18.60
CA TYR A 133 3.19 3.98 -19.04
C TYR A 133 2.14 3.67 -20.10
N ALA A 134 2.47 2.75 -21.02
CA ALA A 134 1.58 2.38 -22.10
C ALA A 134 0.34 1.65 -21.55
N THR A 135 -0.84 2.23 -21.78
CA THR A 135 -2.13 1.59 -21.47
C THR A 135 -2.46 0.46 -22.43
N ASP A 136 -1.84 0.46 -23.62
CA ASP A 136 -2.07 -0.49 -24.71
C ASP A 136 -1.56 -1.90 -24.38
N ALA A 137 -0.70 -2.01 -23.35
CA ALA A 137 -0.20 -3.28 -22.83
C ALA A 137 -1.19 -3.97 -21.86
N LEU A 138 -2.28 -3.31 -21.47
CA LEU A 138 -3.34 -3.88 -20.64
C LEU A 138 -4.31 -4.66 -21.55
N GLN A 139 -3.95 -5.89 -21.94
CA GLN A 139 -4.88 -6.79 -22.64
C GLN A 139 -6.03 -7.21 -21.70
N ASP A 140 -7.21 -7.45 -22.29
CA ASP A 140 -8.47 -7.79 -21.60
C ASP A 140 -8.41 -9.04 -20.71
#